data_AF-W8THR0-F1
#
_entry.id   AF-W8THR0-F1
#
_cell.length_a   1.000
_cell.length_b   1.000
_cell.length_c   1.000
_cell.angle_alpha   90.00
_cell.angle_beta   90.00
_cell.angle_gamma   90.00
#
_symmetry.space_group_name_H-M   'P 1'
#
loop_
_entity.id
_entity.type
_entity.pdbx_description
1 polymer ?
#
loop_
_entity_poly.entity_id
_entity_poly.type
_entity_poly.pdbx_seq_one_letter_code
_entity_poly.pdbx_strand_id
1 'polypeptide(L)' 'MKLLKVRKESEDRIKKFINTLKGYHMTLETKISEQHVYMRVYEYDVNRIMKVASNHRVKVLEV' A
#
# COMPACT_ATOMS: atom_id res chain seq x y z
N MET A 1 10.04 5.67 9.80
CA MET A 1 9.24 5.36 8.60
C MET A 1 9.60 3.95 8.15
N LYS A 2 8.62 3.18 7.71
CA LYS A 2 8.79 1.80 7.27
C LYS A 2 8.57 1.70 5.76
N LEU A 3 9.36 0.88 5.08
CA LEU A 3 9.19 0.60 3.66
C LEU A 3 8.34 -0.66 3.50
N LEU A 4 7.21 -0.53 2.81
CA LEU A 4 6.36 -1.66 2.44
C LEU A 4 6.52 -1.92 0.95
N LYS A 5 6.65 -3.20 0.57
CA LYS A 5 6.64 -3.64 -0.82
C LYS A 5 5.29 -4.29 -1.09
N VAL A 6 4.63 -3.91 -2.17
CA VAL A 6 3.30 -4.43 -2.52
C VAL A 6 3.39 -5.08 -3.89
N ARG A 7 2.84 -6.28 -4.05
CA ARG A 7 2.80 -6.95 -5.35
C ARG A 7 1.72 -6.33 -6.23
N LYS A 8 2.08 -5.94 -7.46
CA LYS A 8 1.15 -5.38 -8.44
C LYS A 8 0.51 -6.51 -9.24
N GLU A 9 -0.65 -7.00 -8.76
CA GLU A 9 -1.42 -8.04 -9.46
C GLU A 9 -2.41 -7.48 -10.50
N SER A 10 -2.95 -6.28 -10.23
CA SER A 10 -3.89 -5.58 -11.10
C SER A 10 -3.78 -4.08 -10.87
N GLU A 11 -3.73 -3.29 -11.95
CA GLU A 11 -3.62 -1.83 -11.86
C GLU A 11 -4.83 -1.20 -11.17
N ASP A 12 -6.04 -1.64 -11.51
CA ASP A 12 -7.28 -1.12 -10.94
C ASP A 12 -7.35 -1.39 -9.43
N ARG A 13 -6.99 -2.60 -9.01
CA ARG A 13 -6.98 -3.00 -7.61
C ARG A 13 -5.99 -2.15 -6.79
N ILE A 14 -4.79 -1.95 -7.32
CA ILE A 14 -3.76 -1.12 -6.68
C ILE A 14 -4.18 0.34 -6.63
N LYS A 15 -4.79 0.89 -7.69
CA LYS A 15 -5.34 2.25 -7.68
C LYS A 15 -6.41 2.42 -6.61
N LYS A 16 -7.37 1.50 -6.51
CA LYS A 16 -8.41 1.52 -5.47
C LYS A 16 -7.81 1.45 -4.07
N PHE A 17 -6.84 0.56 -3.87
CA PHE A 17 -6.12 0.43 -2.60
C PHE A 17 -5.43 1.74 -2.19
N ILE A 18 -4.62 2.34 -3.08
CA ILE A 18 -3.92 3.61 -2.80
C ILE A 18 -4.90 4.74 -2.54
N ASN A 19 -6.01 4.82 -3.31
CA ASN A 19 -7.04 5.84 -3.10
C ASN A 19 -7.70 5.70 -1.73
N THR A 20 -7.99 4.49 -1.28
CA THR A 20 -8.51 4.24 0.07
C THR A 20 -7.52 4.71 1.15
N LEU A 21 -6.22 4.42 0.99
CA LEU A 21 -5.19 4.90 1.94
C LEU A 21 -5.12 6.43 2.00
N LYS A 22 -5.21 7.11 0.85
CA LYS A 22 -5.27 8.58 0.78
C LYS A 22 -6.50 9.15 1.48
N GLY A 23 -7.64 8.45 1.39
CA GLY A 23 -8.88 8.82 2.09
C GLY A 23 -8.75 8.79 3.62
N TYR A 24 -7.78 8.04 4.16
CA TYR A 24 -7.46 8.04 5.60
C TYR A 24 -6.49 9.17 6.01
N HIS A 25 -6.19 10.12 5.13
CA HIS A 25 -5.21 11.19 5.35
C HIS A 25 -3.80 10.69 5.73
N MET A 26 -3.44 9.48 5.30
CA MET A 26 -2.11 8.93 5.56
C MET A 26 -1.06 9.62 4.70
N THR A 27 0.08 9.95 5.32
CA THR A 27 1.27 10.38 4.58
C THR A 27 1.99 9.14 4.04
N LEU A 28 1.96 8.96 2.73
CA LEU A 28 2.65 7.85 2.05
C LEU A 28 3.34 8.32 0.78
N GLU A 29 4.60 7.91 0.61
CA GLU A 29 5.33 8.08 -0.64
C GLU A 29 5.25 6.78 -1.44
N THR A 30 4.69 6.83 -2.66
CA THR A 30 4.56 5.66 -3.52
C THR A 30 5.50 5.72 -4.71
N LYS A 31 6.26 4.65 -4.95
CA LYS A 31 7.01 4.41 -6.19
C LYS A 31 6.50 3.14 -6.86
N ILE A 32 6.00 3.27 -8.08
CA ILE A 32 5.43 2.16 -8.86
C ILE A 32 6.51 1.62 -9.81
N SER A 33 6.70 0.30 -9.81
CA SER A 33 7.45 -0.45 -10.82
C SER A 33 6.54 -1.40 -11.59
N GLU A 34 7.08 -2.13 -12.57
CA GLU A 34 6.30 -3.05 -13.40
C GLU A 34 5.54 -4.12 -12.59
N GLN A 35 6.19 -4.65 -11.55
CA GLN A 35 5.64 -5.77 -10.76
C GLN A 35 5.32 -5.41 -9.31
N HIS A 36 5.78 -4.25 -8.83
CA HIS A 36 5.69 -3.89 -7.42
C HIS A 36 5.33 -2.42 -7.22
N VAL A 37 4.75 -2.12 -6.06
CA VAL A 37 4.61 -0.76 -5.55
C VAL A 37 5.34 -0.68 -4.22
N TYR A 38 6.26 0.26 -4.11
CA TYR A 38 6.96 0.56 -2.88
C TYR A 38 6.27 1.73 -2.19
N MET A 39 5.99 1.59 -0.90
CA MET A 39 5.33 2.60 -0.10
C MET A 39 6.15 2.90 1.14
N ARG A 40 6.60 4.15 1.32
CA ARG A 40 7.12 4.58 2.62
C ARG A 40 5.99 5.12 3.46
N VAL A 41 5.84 4.57 4.67
CA VAL A 41 4.72 4.86 5.56
C VAL A 41 5.22 5.05 6.99
N TYR A 42 4.42 5.67 7.85
CA TYR A 42 4.73 5.72 9.28
C TYR A 42 4.37 4.41 9.97
N GLU A 43 5.11 4.06 11.02
CA GLU A 43 4.90 2.77 11.72
C GLU A 43 3.51 2.65 12.33
N TYR A 44 2.95 3.75 12.84
CA TYR A 44 1.60 3.78 13.40
C TYR A 44 0.50 3.49 12.35
N ASP A 45 0.76 3.71 11.06
CA ASP A 45 -0.19 3.44 9.98
C ASP A 45 -0.11 2.00 9.43
N VAL A 46 0.97 1.26 9.72
CA VAL A 46 1.23 -0.07 9.15
C VAL A 46 0.06 -1.01 9.39
N ASN A 47 -0.45 -1.07 10.62
CA ASN A 47 -1.58 -1.94 10.95
C ASN A 47 -2.85 -1.60 10.18
N ARG A 48 -3.10 -0.30 9.93
CA ARG A 48 -4.25 0.14 9.14
C ARG A 48 -4.05 -0.20 7.66
N ILE A 49 -2.85 0.00 7.13
CA ILE A 49 -2.50 -0.34 5.75
C ILE A 49 -2.67 -1.85 5.50
N MET A 50 -2.21 -2.69 6.42
CA MET A 50 -2.37 -4.15 6.30
C MET A 50 -3.85 -4.55 6.28
N LYS A 51 -4.71 -3.92 7.10
CA LYS A 51 -6.16 -4.14 7.08
C LYS A 51 -6.78 -3.73 5.74
N VAL A 52 -6.44 -2.55 5.23
CA VAL A 52 -6.93 -2.07 3.93
C VAL A 52 -6.43 -2.97 2.81
N ALA A 53 -5.19 -3.43 2.85
CA ALA A 53 -4.64 -4.34 1.85
C ALA A 53 -5.39 -5.67 1.81
N SER A 54 -5.71 -6.24 2.99
CA SER A 54 -6.53 -7.45 3.10
C SER A 54 -7.92 -7.26 2.48
N ASN A 55 -8.61 -6.16 2.79
CA ASN A 55 -9.94 -5.85 2.24
C ASN A 55 -9.92 -5.71 0.71
N HIS A 56 -8.83 -5.16 0.18
CA HIS A 56 -8.64 -4.99 -1.26
C HIS A 56 -8.00 -6.20 -1.94
N ARG A 57 -7.75 -7.32 -1.23
CA ARG A 57 -7.03 -8.50 -1.74
C ARG A 57 -5.69 -8.14 -2.38
N VAL A 58 -4.94 -7.26 -1.72
CA VAL A 58 -3.62 -6.80 -2.12
C VAL A 58 -2.58 -7.44 -1.20
N LYS A 59 -1.55 -8.05 -1.78
CA LYS A 59 -0.47 -8.69 -1.03
C LYS A 59 0.64 -7.69 -0.72
N VAL A 60 0.78 -7.36 0.57
CA VAL A 60 1.93 -6.63 1.10
C VAL A 60 3.00 -7.63 1.49
N LEU A 61 4.20 -7.42 0.95
CA LEU A 61 5.44 -8.09 1.29
C LEU A 61 6.18 -7.11 2.21
N GLU A 62 6.28 -7.47 3.49
CA GLU A 62 7.09 -6.70 4.44
C GLU A 62 8.58 -6.83 4.05
N VAL A 63 9.32 -5.73 4.12
CA VAL A 63 10.77 -5.66 3.82
C VAL A 63 11.49 -5.16 5.05
#